data_AF-A0A6B1G6Z6-F1
#
_entry.id   AF-A0A6B1G6Z6-F1
#
_cell.length_a   1.000
_cell.length_b   1.000
_cell.length_c   1.000
_cell.angle_alpha   90.00
_cell.angle_beta   90.00
_cell.angle_gamma   90.00
#
_symmetry.space_group_name_H-M   'P 1'
#
loop_
_entity.id
_entity.type
_entity.pdbx_description
1 polymer ?
#
loop_
_entity_poly.entity_id
_entity_poly.type
_entity_poly.pdbx_seq_one_letter_code
_entity_poly.pdbx_strand_id
1 'polypeptide(L)'
;MSEIWTPGSPPPTQSSGGIELPKGFSTSRRDQQSQPDAEAEAPTPDDQAVAQDGAEEAAQPEDAAQGEQSQQPEIDLLFPPSGAQVTCPSCGAAYTAAVFTIVDLGANPELKGLVLAGQINTAVCNACGAGGPLSVPLMVHDPEHEFLGVVVPGQARLDDMQTQKMIGEMSQALMARLPSDQRKGYMFQAQQFFEWDSLIEKLWGFEGVTPEMLRRRREQSELIGNLVRLGSDESAMKMVADRNKTLIDSSFFVLLGQVINAVAAEGQTEQHEALVSLRSSLLETTEAGQELKALEERVQEALSRIGPNTTREQLLSQLLSYWQEGENGEAVATAILNAAAGLTDYQFLLGLADRLENSTDPEERAALIAIRERIVEIGEQRSQSQQAAAQQVQAVLQEVLQAPDTDAALKENADQINEMFLAVLASNIRQAEQNRATFAAQRLRTIYEKAVAILEEQMPPEMKLLNRLLS
;
A
#
# COMPACT_ATOMS: atom_id res chain seq x y z
N MET A 1 13.11 -38.12 -29.82
CA MET A 1 14.09 -39.22 -29.67
C MET A 1 14.75 -39.05 -28.34
N SER A 2 14.81 -40.17 -27.63
CA SER A 2 15.02 -40.34 -26.20
C SER A 2 16.46 -40.03 -25.77
N GLU A 3 16.64 -39.31 -24.67
CA GLU A 3 17.67 -39.67 -23.70
C GLU A 3 17.07 -39.67 -22.29
N ILE A 4 17.18 -40.83 -21.67
CA ILE A 4 16.64 -41.25 -20.39
C ILE A 4 17.71 -40.94 -19.35
N TRP A 5 17.37 -40.18 -18.31
CA TRP A 5 18.25 -39.93 -17.18
C TRP A 5 17.99 -40.97 -16.09
N THR A 6 19.03 -41.68 -15.65
CA THR A 6 18.98 -42.60 -14.50
C THR A 6 19.88 -42.10 -13.37
N PRO A 7 19.49 -42.28 -12.09
CA PRO A 7 20.22 -41.74 -10.95
C PRO A 7 21.38 -42.67 -10.55
N GLY A 8 22.60 -42.14 -10.42
CA GLY A 8 23.72 -42.91 -9.84
C GLY A 8 25.16 -42.62 -10.31
N SER A 9 25.52 -41.40 -10.74
CA SER A 9 26.91 -41.05 -11.07
C SER A 9 27.38 -39.77 -10.36
N PRO A 10 28.64 -39.70 -9.87
CA PRO A 10 29.14 -38.62 -9.03
C PRO A 10 29.30 -37.28 -9.78
N PRO A 11 29.29 -36.14 -9.06
CA PRO A 11 29.24 -34.82 -9.69
C PRO A 11 30.57 -34.47 -10.39
N PRO A 12 30.55 -33.89 -11.60
CA PRO A 12 31.75 -33.38 -12.24
C PRO A 12 32.23 -32.09 -11.55
N THR A 13 33.54 -32.05 -11.36
CA THR A 13 34.34 -31.01 -10.70
C THR A 13 34.29 -29.65 -11.38
N GLN A 14 34.34 -28.59 -10.56
CA GLN A 14 34.42 -27.19 -10.95
C GLN A 14 35.53 -26.92 -11.97
N SER A 15 35.19 -26.21 -13.07
CA SER A 15 36.14 -25.57 -13.96
C SER A 15 35.96 -24.05 -13.92
N SER A 16 37.02 -23.38 -13.52
CA SER A 16 37.24 -21.93 -13.62
C SER A 16 37.31 -21.45 -15.07
N GLY A 17 36.55 -20.41 -15.41
CA GLY A 17 36.62 -19.62 -16.65
C GLY A 17 35.34 -18.80 -16.76
N GLY A 18 35.31 -17.47 -16.65
CA GLY A 18 36.18 -16.50 -17.30
C GLY A 18 35.54 -16.13 -18.64
N ILE A 19 34.50 -15.28 -18.64
CA ILE A 19 33.89 -14.72 -19.86
C ILE A 19 34.10 -13.21 -19.86
N GLU A 20 34.57 -12.76 -21.03
CA GLU A 20 35.21 -11.50 -21.36
C GLU A 20 34.22 -10.33 -21.55
N LEU A 21 34.66 -9.13 -21.16
CA LEU A 21 34.08 -7.85 -21.59
C LEU A 21 34.70 -7.43 -22.95
N PRO A 22 33.90 -7.00 -23.95
CA PRO A 22 34.44 -6.45 -25.18
C PRO A 22 34.98 -5.01 -25.02
N LYS A 23 35.99 -4.73 -25.85
CA LYS A 23 37.01 -3.67 -25.76
C LYS A 23 36.63 -2.36 -26.48
N GLY A 24 37.15 -1.26 -25.94
CA GLY A 24 37.31 0.06 -26.59
C GLY A 24 37.22 1.15 -25.51
N PHE A 25 38.21 1.98 -25.18
CA PHE A 25 39.33 2.53 -25.92
C PHE A 25 40.57 2.69 -25.03
N SER A 26 41.72 2.68 -25.68
CA SER A 26 43.09 2.69 -25.19
C SER A 26 43.54 3.96 -24.48
N THR A 27 44.30 3.75 -23.40
CA THR A 27 45.28 4.69 -22.84
C THR A 27 46.43 4.98 -23.81
N SER A 28 46.93 6.21 -23.82
CA SER A 28 48.33 6.49 -24.19
C SER A 28 48.99 7.31 -23.09
N ARG A 29 50.25 6.95 -22.81
CA ARG A 29 51.07 7.38 -21.68
C ARG A 29 52.22 8.24 -22.23
N ARG A 30 52.61 9.23 -21.42
CA ARG A 30 53.98 9.74 -21.25
C ARG A 30 54.43 10.86 -22.21
N ASP A 31 54.69 12.03 -21.64
CA ASP A 31 55.95 12.76 -21.88
C ASP A 31 56.41 13.45 -20.58
N GLN A 32 57.74 13.46 -20.42
CA GLN A 32 58.54 13.91 -19.27
C GLN A 32 58.85 15.41 -19.31
N GLN A 33 59.55 15.88 -18.27
CA GLN A 33 60.36 17.12 -18.11
C GLN A 33 59.64 18.24 -17.31
N SER A 34 60.14 18.79 -16.20
CA SER A 34 61.46 18.74 -15.52
C SER A 34 61.34 19.22 -14.06
N GLN A 35 62.16 18.67 -13.16
CA GLN A 35 62.62 19.32 -11.91
C GLN A 35 63.82 20.27 -12.22
N PRO A 36 64.19 21.18 -11.30
CA PRO A 36 65.28 20.88 -10.33
C PRO A 36 64.89 21.33 -8.89
N ASP A 37 65.11 20.49 -7.87
CA ASP A 37 66.33 20.31 -7.04
C ASP A 37 66.61 21.46 -6.05
N ALA A 38 66.52 21.13 -4.74
CA ALA A 38 67.53 21.49 -3.73
C ALA A 38 67.32 20.67 -2.45
N GLU A 39 68.31 19.81 -2.20
CA GLU A 39 68.70 19.07 -0.98
C GLU A 39 68.66 19.94 0.30
N ALA A 40 68.12 19.49 1.44
CA ALA A 40 68.65 18.55 2.44
C ALA A 40 69.21 19.28 3.68
N GLU A 41 68.87 18.73 4.86
CA GLU A 41 69.65 18.64 6.11
C GLU A 41 68.79 18.89 7.37
N ALA A 42 68.71 17.85 8.21
CA ALA A 42 68.53 17.96 9.66
C ALA A 42 69.94 17.79 10.30
N PRO A 43 70.23 18.31 11.51
CA PRO A 43 69.84 17.57 12.72
C PRO A 43 69.51 18.40 14.00
N THR A 44 68.82 17.69 14.92
CA THR A 44 68.58 17.74 16.39
C THR A 44 69.56 18.51 17.33
N PRO A 45 69.39 18.48 18.68
CA PRO A 45 68.31 18.96 19.57
C PRO A 45 68.91 19.78 20.77
N ASP A 46 68.12 20.00 21.84
CA ASP A 46 68.47 20.35 23.24
C ASP A 46 67.89 21.66 23.81
N ASP A 47 67.03 21.46 24.82
CA ASP A 47 67.16 21.85 26.25
C ASP A 47 65.79 22.30 26.81
N GLN A 48 65.21 21.53 27.75
CA GLN A 48 65.22 21.80 29.21
C GLN A 48 64.63 23.19 29.56
N ALA A 49 63.69 23.39 30.48
CA ALA A 49 63.22 22.61 31.61
C ALA A 49 62.15 23.46 32.37
N VAL A 50 61.25 22.78 33.11
CA VAL A 50 60.75 23.12 34.47
C VAL A 50 59.74 24.29 34.58
N ALA A 51 58.44 24.00 34.77
CA ALA A 51 57.67 23.94 36.05
C ALA A 51 57.03 25.29 36.42
N GLN A 52 55.92 25.44 37.14
CA GLN A 52 54.91 24.62 37.82
C GLN A 52 53.78 25.59 38.25
N ASP A 53 52.71 25.04 38.82
CA ASP A 53 51.62 25.69 39.59
C ASP A 53 50.54 26.41 38.74
N GLY A 54 49.24 26.18 38.93
CA GLY A 54 48.50 25.62 40.05
C GLY A 54 47.35 26.58 40.38
N ALA A 55 46.12 26.26 39.96
CA ALA A 55 44.91 26.88 40.47
C ALA A 55 43.70 26.00 40.13
N GLU A 56 43.26 25.26 41.14
CA GLU A 56 41.90 24.73 41.24
C GLU A 56 40.91 25.90 41.29
N GLU A 57 39.91 25.88 40.42
CA GLU A 57 38.69 26.66 40.64
C GLU A 57 37.49 25.73 40.37
N ALA A 58 36.79 25.44 41.47
CA ALA A 58 35.60 24.60 41.49
C ALA A 58 34.39 25.38 40.95
N ALA A 59 33.68 24.79 40.00
CA ALA A 59 32.31 25.20 39.65
C ALA A 59 31.41 23.94 39.58
N GLN A 60 30.26 24.05 40.23
CA GLN A 60 29.19 23.07 40.34
C GLN A 60 28.37 22.93 39.03
N PRO A 61 27.48 21.93 38.91
CA PRO A 61 27.12 21.29 37.64
C PRO A 61 25.94 21.97 36.94
N GLU A 62 25.97 21.97 35.61
CA GLU A 62 24.81 22.27 34.77
C GLU A 62 24.37 20.99 34.05
N ASP A 63 23.19 20.49 34.44
CA ASP A 63 22.33 19.62 33.64
C ASP A 63 21.92 20.35 32.36
N ALA A 64 22.12 19.72 31.20
CA ALA A 64 21.20 19.85 30.05
C ALA A 64 21.50 18.79 28.98
N ALA A 65 20.76 17.69 29.08
CA ALA A 65 20.16 16.93 27.99
C ALA A 65 20.65 17.26 26.56
N GLN A 66 21.56 16.45 26.04
CA GLN A 66 21.68 16.25 24.60
C GLN A 66 20.71 15.12 24.22
N GLY A 67 19.48 15.50 23.89
CA GLY A 67 18.52 14.60 23.27
C GLY A 67 19.05 14.21 21.90
N GLU A 68 19.36 12.92 21.74
CA GLU A 68 19.49 12.27 20.45
C GLU A 68 18.18 12.51 19.69
N GLN A 69 18.26 13.36 18.66
CA GLN A 69 17.16 13.59 17.75
C GLN A 69 16.84 12.27 17.04
N SER A 70 15.64 11.77 17.30
CA SER A 70 15.03 10.63 16.64
C SER A 70 15.08 10.82 15.13
N GLN A 71 16.01 10.14 14.46
CA GLN A 71 16.03 10.07 13.01
C GLN A 71 14.88 9.17 12.57
N GLN A 72 13.71 9.79 12.36
CA GLN A 72 12.66 9.22 11.53
C GLN A 72 13.27 8.86 10.17
N PRO A 73 12.84 7.76 9.51
CA PRO A 73 13.26 7.50 8.15
C PRO A 73 12.86 8.70 7.28
N GLU A 74 13.84 9.50 6.84
CA GLU A 74 13.59 10.63 5.96
C GLU A 74 13.08 10.08 4.64
N ILE A 75 11.77 10.22 4.40
CA ILE A 75 11.19 10.01 3.08
C ILE A 75 11.88 11.02 2.17
N ASP A 76 12.64 10.53 1.18
CA ASP A 76 13.33 11.38 0.22
C ASP A 76 12.29 12.00 -0.75
N LEU A 77 11.83 13.20 -0.39
CA LEU A 77 10.83 13.94 -1.14
C LEU A 77 11.50 14.74 -2.25
N LEU A 78 11.14 14.46 -3.51
CA LEU A 78 11.64 15.21 -4.65
C LEU A 78 11.29 16.70 -4.54
N PHE A 79 10.15 17.02 -3.92
CA PHE A 79 9.72 18.36 -3.56
C PHE A 79 9.32 18.39 -2.08
N PRO A 80 10.25 18.73 -1.17
CA PRO A 80 9.95 18.77 0.25
C PRO A 80 8.97 19.91 0.57
N PRO A 81 8.09 19.75 1.58
CA PRO A 81 7.19 20.81 1.97
C PRO A 81 7.97 22.00 2.55
N SER A 82 7.43 23.19 2.34
CA SER A 82 7.99 24.43 2.86
C SER A 82 7.19 24.93 4.06
N GLY A 83 7.84 25.62 4.99
CA GLY A 83 7.14 26.26 6.11
C GLY A 83 6.38 27.49 5.63
N ALA A 84 5.06 27.50 5.79
CA ALA A 84 4.21 28.67 5.54
C ALA A 84 3.61 29.19 6.84
N GLN A 85 3.56 30.51 6.99
CA GLN A 85 2.93 31.16 8.13
C GLN A 85 1.41 31.23 7.90
N VAL A 86 0.66 30.59 8.79
CA VAL A 86 -0.80 30.45 8.73
C VAL A 86 -1.40 31.15 9.94
N THR A 87 -2.55 31.79 9.75
CA THR A 87 -3.36 32.36 10.84
C THR A 87 -4.62 31.52 11.02
N CYS A 88 -4.83 30.98 12.23
CA CYS A 88 -6.00 30.17 12.54
C CYS A 88 -7.29 31.01 12.39
N PRO A 89 -8.27 30.61 11.56
CA PRO A 89 -9.52 31.36 11.40
C PRO A 89 -10.41 31.30 12.65
N SER A 90 -10.24 30.28 13.50
CA SER A 90 -11.08 30.08 14.70
C SER A 90 -10.62 30.92 15.90
N CYS A 91 -9.31 31.10 16.10
CA CYS A 91 -8.76 31.79 17.28
C CYS A 91 -7.78 32.92 16.97
N GLY A 92 -7.38 33.11 15.72
CA GLY A 92 -6.43 34.16 15.31
C GLY A 92 -4.96 33.88 15.61
N ALA A 93 -4.61 32.73 16.20
CA ALA A 93 -3.22 32.37 16.46
C ALA A 93 -2.44 32.19 15.15
N ALA A 94 -1.24 32.78 15.08
CA ALA A 94 -0.32 32.58 13.98
C ALA A 94 0.63 31.40 14.29
N TYR A 95 0.79 30.49 13.34
CA TYR A 95 1.67 29.33 13.46
C TYR A 95 2.27 28.95 12.10
N THR A 96 3.35 28.17 12.10
CA THR A 96 3.98 27.67 10.87
C THR A 96 3.44 26.27 10.58
N ALA A 97 2.98 26.06 9.35
CA ALA A 97 2.55 24.75 8.85
C ALA A 97 3.42 24.31 7.66
N ALA A 98 3.63 23.01 7.51
CA ALA A 98 4.29 22.44 6.34
C ALA A 98 3.31 22.42 5.16
N VAL A 99 3.71 23.01 4.03
CA VAL A 99 2.88 23.08 2.82
C VAL A 99 3.65 22.57 1.60
N PHE A 100 3.00 21.68 0.87
CA PHE A 100 3.41 21.23 -0.44
C PHE A 100 2.91 22.21 -1.50
N THR A 101 3.81 22.60 -2.39
CA THR A 101 3.49 23.39 -3.58
C THR A 101 3.53 22.54 -4.85
N ILE A 102 4.42 21.55 -4.89
CA ILE A 102 4.54 20.57 -5.98
C ILE A 102 4.55 19.18 -5.36
N VAL A 103 3.76 18.27 -5.94
CA VAL A 103 3.76 16.84 -5.63
C VAL A 103 3.99 16.09 -6.92
N ASP A 104 5.02 15.25 -6.93
CA ASP A 104 5.32 14.34 -8.03
C ASP A 104 4.97 12.91 -7.61
N LEU A 105 3.90 12.36 -8.18
CA LEU A 105 3.42 11.01 -7.84
C LEU A 105 4.28 9.90 -8.46
N GLY A 106 5.13 10.22 -9.43
CA GLY A 106 6.10 9.26 -9.97
C GLY A 106 7.32 9.11 -9.08
N ALA A 107 7.80 10.21 -8.50
CA ALA A 107 8.92 10.21 -7.57
C ALA A 107 8.50 9.81 -6.15
N ASN A 108 7.32 10.25 -5.71
CA ASN A 108 6.78 10.03 -4.36
C ASN A 108 5.35 9.45 -4.42
N PRO A 109 5.18 8.19 -4.87
CA PRO A 109 3.87 7.55 -5.00
C PRO A 109 3.11 7.43 -3.68
N GLU A 110 3.82 7.41 -2.54
CA GLU A 110 3.25 7.40 -1.19
C GLU A 110 2.36 8.62 -0.91
N LEU A 111 2.58 9.75 -1.59
CA LEU A 111 1.76 10.95 -1.45
C LEU A 111 0.41 10.84 -2.17
N LYS A 112 0.24 9.89 -3.09
CA LYS A 112 -0.99 9.72 -3.89
C LYS A 112 -2.21 9.51 -3.00
N GLY A 113 -2.10 8.65 -1.98
CA GLY A 113 -3.17 8.42 -1.02
C GLY A 113 -3.58 9.67 -0.25
N LEU A 114 -2.60 10.47 0.20
CA LEU A 114 -2.85 11.72 0.93
C LEU A 114 -3.49 12.80 0.04
N VAL A 115 -3.09 12.87 -1.23
CA VAL A 115 -3.73 13.75 -2.23
C VAL A 115 -5.17 13.29 -2.46
N LEU A 116 -5.40 12.02 -2.80
CA LEU A 116 -6.75 11.51 -3.08
C LEU A 116 -7.69 11.61 -1.86
N ALA A 117 -7.17 11.45 -0.65
CA ALA A 117 -7.93 11.60 0.59
C ALA A 117 -8.16 13.07 1.00
N GLY A 118 -7.59 14.05 0.30
CA GLY A 118 -7.66 15.47 0.68
C GLY A 118 -6.95 15.79 1.99
N GLN A 119 -5.98 14.96 2.40
CA GLN A 119 -5.22 15.11 3.64
C GLN A 119 -3.93 15.91 3.45
N ILE A 120 -3.54 16.17 2.20
CA ILE A 120 -2.41 17.04 1.91
C ILE A 120 -2.72 18.51 2.24
N ASN A 121 -1.70 19.26 2.65
CA ASN A 121 -1.84 20.67 3.03
C ASN A 121 -2.94 20.88 4.09
N THR A 122 -3.09 19.96 5.03
CA THR A 122 -3.94 20.13 6.21
C THR A 122 -3.09 20.52 7.41
N ALA A 123 -3.64 21.32 8.33
CA ALA A 123 -2.95 21.67 9.56
C ALA A 123 -3.91 21.78 10.73
N VAL A 124 -3.42 21.46 11.92
CA VAL A 124 -4.14 21.59 13.19
C VAL A 124 -3.52 22.72 14.00
N CYS A 125 -4.35 23.66 14.45
CA CYS A 125 -3.90 24.76 15.28
C CYS A 125 -3.53 24.25 16.68
N ASN A 126 -2.28 24.48 17.08
CA ASN A 126 -1.77 24.13 18.41
C ASN A 126 -2.43 24.91 19.57
N ALA A 127 -3.10 26.04 19.30
CA ALA A 127 -3.72 26.87 20.32
C ALA A 127 -5.15 26.46 20.67
N CYS A 128 -5.95 26.02 19.69
CA CYS A 128 -7.38 25.71 19.90
C CYS A 128 -7.82 24.33 19.36
N GLY A 129 -6.93 23.59 18.71
CA GLY A 129 -7.24 22.27 18.13
C GLY A 129 -8.07 22.32 16.84
N ALA A 130 -8.45 23.51 16.35
CA ALA A 130 -9.14 23.62 15.07
C ALA A 130 -8.19 23.17 13.94
N GLY A 131 -8.65 22.20 13.13
CA GLY A 131 -7.91 21.68 11.99
C GLY A 131 -8.68 21.85 10.69
N GLY A 132 -7.96 21.88 9.57
CA GLY A 132 -8.57 21.95 8.25
C GLY A 132 -7.57 22.07 7.10
N PRO A 133 -8.08 22.06 5.86
CA PRO A 133 -7.27 22.28 4.67
C PRO A 133 -6.76 23.73 4.62
N LEU A 134 -5.54 23.89 4.11
CA LEU A 134 -4.90 25.18 3.87
C LEU A 134 -5.16 25.63 2.43
N SER A 135 -5.57 26.88 2.26
CA SER A 135 -5.80 27.50 0.94
C SER A 135 -4.48 27.86 0.25
N VAL A 136 -3.70 26.85 -0.15
CA VAL A 136 -2.40 27.01 -0.82
C VAL A 136 -2.46 26.40 -2.24
N PRO A 137 -1.93 27.06 -3.28
CA PRO A 137 -1.82 26.47 -4.60
C PRO A 137 -0.98 25.19 -4.60
N LEU A 138 -1.46 24.16 -5.28
CA LEU A 138 -0.79 22.86 -5.37
C LEU A 138 -0.74 22.40 -6.82
N MET A 139 0.46 22.01 -7.27
CA MET A 139 0.69 21.31 -8.53
C MET A 139 0.85 19.82 -8.25
N VAL A 140 0.11 18.99 -8.97
CA VAL A 140 0.19 17.52 -8.91
C VAL A 140 0.62 17.01 -10.27
N HIS A 141 1.73 16.29 -10.29
CA HIS A 141 2.30 15.64 -11.46
C HIS A 141 2.10 14.13 -11.34
N ASP A 142 1.49 13.53 -12.36
CA ASP A 142 1.34 12.09 -12.52
C ASP A 142 1.93 11.67 -13.88
N PRO A 143 3.15 11.11 -13.90
CA PRO A 143 3.81 10.74 -15.14
C PRO A 143 3.21 9.50 -15.81
N GLU A 144 2.53 8.62 -15.06
CA GLU A 144 1.90 7.42 -15.59
C GLU A 144 0.73 7.78 -16.52
N HIS A 145 -0.01 8.83 -16.17
CA HIS A 145 -1.17 9.31 -16.91
C HIS A 145 -0.89 10.54 -17.79
N GLU A 146 0.40 10.89 -17.97
CA GLU A 146 0.83 12.10 -18.68
C GLU A 146 0.08 13.38 -18.22
N PHE A 147 -0.09 13.52 -16.90
CA PHE A 147 -0.93 14.54 -16.30
C PHE A 147 -0.14 15.54 -15.45
N LEU A 148 -0.47 16.82 -15.63
CA LEU A 148 -0.02 17.90 -14.77
C LEU A 148 -1.21 18.80 -14.44
N GLY A 149 -1.68 18.76 -13.20
CA GLY A 149 -2.78 19.57 -12.70
C GLY A 149 -2.31 20.63 -11.71
N VAL A 150 -2.92 21.79 -11.71
CA VAL A 150 -2.70 22.83 -10.68
C VAL A 150 -4.03 23.28 -10.13
N VAL A 151 -4.22 23.13 -8.82
CA VAL A 151 -5.35 23.73 -8.11
C VAL A 151 -4.94 25.08 -7.56
N VAL A 152 -5.74 26.11 -7.87
CA VAL A 152 -5.54 27.47 -7.38
C VAL A 152 -6.80 27.86 -6.60
N PRO A 153 -6.76 27.82 -5.25
CA PRO A 153 -7.93 28.12 -4.44
C PRO A 153 -8.42 29.54 -4.72
N GLY A 154 -9.72 29.72 -5.01
CA GLY A 154 -10.31 31.02 -5.39
C GLY A 154 -10.18 32.14 -4.33
N GLN A 155 -9.74 31.80 -3.11
CA GLN A 155 -9.44 32.76 -2.05
C GLN A 155 -8.09 33.47 -2.24
N ALA A 156 -7.19 32.91 -3.05
CA ALA A 156 -6.00 33.59 -3.51
C ALA A 156 -6.45 34.65 -4.52
N ARG A 157 -6.54 35.92 -4.10
CA ARG A 157 -6.93 37.07 -4.95
C ARG A 157 -5.86 37.38 -6.01
N LEU A 158 -5.54 36.42 -6.85
CA LEU A 158 -4.61 36.56 -7.97
C LEU A 158 -5.39 36.93 -9.21
N ASP A 159 -4.84 37.82 -10.02
CA ASP A 159 -5.35 38.03 -11.38
C ASP A 159 -4.90 36.88 -12.31
N ASP A 160 -5.52 36.76 -13.49
CA ASP A 160 -5.24 35.68 -14.44
C ASP A 160 -3.75 35.67 -14.87
N MET A 161 -3.12 36.83 -14.98
CA MET A 161 -1.72 36.95 -15.38
C MET A 161 -0.76 36.44 -14.30
N GLN A 162 -1.01 36.81 -13.05
CA GLN A 162 -0.26 36.33 -11.88
C GLN A 162 -0.42 34.82 -11.72
N THR A 163 -1.63 34.31 -11.95
CA THR A 163 -1.92 32.88 -11.91
C THR A 163 -1.14 32.11 -12.96
N GLN A 164 -1.15 32.58 -14.22
CA GLN A 164 -0.38 31.95 -15.30
C GLN A 164 1.13 32.02 -15.06
N LYS A 165 1.62 33.14 -14.52
CA LYS A 165 3.04 33.29 -14.15
C LYS A 165 3.44 32.27 -13.08
N MET A 166 2.65 32.13 -12.02
CA MET A 166 2.87 31.16 -10.95
C MET A 166 2.88 29.72 -11.48
N ILE A 167 1.88 29.34 -12.30
CA ILE A 167 1.83 28.02 -12.93
C ILE A 167 3.09 27.76 -13.77
N GLY A 168 3.56 28.75 -14.53
CA GLY A 168 4.79 28.67 -15.30
C GLY A 168 6.03 28.46 -14.44
N GLU A 169 6.16 29.19 -13.33
CA GLU A 169 7.26 29.03 -12.36
C GLU A 169 7.26 27.62 -11.72
N MET A 170 6.09 27.11 -11.34
CA MET A 170 5.94 25.75 -10.80
C MET A 170 6.30 24.68 -11.82
N SER A 171 5.86 24.82 -13.08
CA SER A 171 6.18 23.89 -14.16
C SER A 171 7.70 23.89 -14.46
N GLN A 172 8.35 25.06 -14.45
CA GLN A 172 9.80 25.15 -14.57
C GLN A 172 10.53 24.49 -13.40
N ALA A 173 10.06 24.70 -12.16
CA ALA A 173 10.64 24.08 -10.98
C ALA A 173 10.52 22.54 -11.02
N LEU A 174 9.38 22.03 -11.51
CA LEU A 174 9.18 20.60 -11.76
C LEU A 174 10.20 20.08 -12.76
N MET A 175 10.22 20.65 -13.97
CA MET A 175 11.11 20.20 -15.04
C MET A 175 12.60 20.32 -14.69
N ALA A 176 12.99 21.30 -13.86
CA ALA A 176 14.38 21.48 -13.45
C ALA A 176 14.92 20.30 -12.64
N ARG A 177 14.06 19.62 -11.85
CA ARG A 177 14.44 18.45 -11.04
C ARG A 177 14.27 17.12 -11.78
N LEU A 178 13.52 17.10 -12.88
CA LEU A 178 13.31 15.90 -13.67
C LEU A 178 14.44 15.64 -14.69
N PRO A 179 14.83 14.37 -14.90
CA PRO A 179 15.69 13.94 -16.01
C PRO A 179 15.16 14.38 -17.38
N SER A 180 16.05 14.60 -18.35
CA SER A 180 15.67 15.16 -19.66
C SER A 180 14.72 14.29 -20.47
N ASP A 181 14.77 12.96 -20.30
CA ASP A 181 13.93 11.97 -20.96
C ASP A 181 12.50 11.90 -20.39
N GLN A 182 12.33 12.35 -19.14
CA GLN A 182 11.04 12.43 -18.45
C GLN A 182 10.32 13.77 -18.70
N ARG A 183 11.00 14.78 -19.27
CA ARG A 183 10.39 16.07 -19.62
C ARG A 183 9.51 15.93 -20.87
N LYS A 184 8.21 15.75 -20.66
CA LYS A 184 7.23 15.55 -21.75
C LYS A 184 6.47 16.84 -22.09
N GLY A 185 5.82 16.83 -23.25
CA GLY A 185 5.10 18.00 -23.78
C GLY A 185 3.94 18.49 -22.91
N TYR A 186 3.23 17.58 -22.22
CA TYR A 186 2.08 17.95 -21.37
C TYR A 186 2.48 18.86 -20.19
N MET A 187 3.73 18.83 -19.74
CA MET A 187 4.23 19.65 -18.63
C MET A 187 4.18 21.15 -18.94
N PHE A 188 4.20 21.52 -20.23
CA PHE A 188 4.06 22.91 -20.69
C PHE A 188 2.60 23.37 -20.76
N GLN A 189 1.64 22.47 -20.55
CA GLN A 189 0.20 22.72 -20.65
C GLN A 189 -0.51 22.20 -19.40
N ALA A 190 -0.10 22.71 -18.23
CA ALA A 190 -0.72 22.34 -16.96
C ALA A 190 -2.22 22.68 -16.95
N GLN A 191 -3.04 21.73 -16.53
CA GLN A 191 -4.49 21.89 -16.41
C GLN A 191 -4.82 22.64 -15.12
N GLN A 192 -5.51 23.77 -15.23
CA GLN A 192 -5.90 24.59 -14.09
C GLN A 192 -7.26 24.14 -13.51
N PHE A 193 -7.31 23.97 -12.20
CA PHE A 193 -8.50 23.66 -11.41
C PHE A 193 -8.75 24.77 -10.38
N PHE A 194 -10.02 25.13 -10.16
CA PHE A 194 -10.41 26.15 -9.19
C PHE A 194 -10.76 25.58 -7.82
N GLU A 195 -11.25 24.33 -7.81
CA GLU A 195 -11.68 23.61 -6.61
C GLU A 195 -10.88 22.31 -6.48
N TRP A 196 -10.65 21.92 -5.22
CA TRP A 196 -9.98 20.66 -4.90
C TRP A 196 -10.72 19.46 -5.48
N ASP A 197 -12.04 19.43 -5.33
CA ASP A 197 -12.88 18.32 -5.75
C ASP A 197 -12.74 18.01 -7.25
N SER A 198 -12.62 19.03 -8.10
CA SER A 198 -12.44 18.83 -9.55
C SER A 198 -11.08 18.23 -9.92
N LEU A 199 -10.01 18.58 -9.18
CA LEU A 199 -8.71 17.94 -9.36
C LEU A 199 -8.77 16.47 -8.95
N ILE A 200 -9.41 16.19 -7.80
CA ILE A 200 -9.55 14.84 -7.28
C ILE A 200 -10.42 13.97 -8.19
N GLU A 201 -11.52 14.50 -8.74
CA GLU A 201 -12.32 13.82 -9.76
C GLU A 201 -11.49 13.44 -10.99
N LYS A 202 -10.61 14.35 -11.45
CA LYS A 202 -9.72 14.07 -12.57
C LYS A 202 -8.75 12.93 -12.27
N LEU A 203 -8.16 12.94 -11.07
CA LEU A 203 -7.21 11.91 -10.62
C LEU A 203 -7.90 10.56 -10.40
N TRP A 204 -9.10 10.53 -9.81
CA TRP A 204 -9.90 9.29 -9.69
C TRP A 204 -10.28 8.70 -11.05
N GLY A 205 -10.47 9.54 -12.06
CA GLY A 205 -10.70 9.08 -13.44
C GLY A 205 -9.56 8.24 -14.00
N PHE A 206 -8.33 8.46 -13.55
CA PHE A 206 -7.18 7.61 -13.90
C PHE A 206 -7.25 6.22 -13.25
N GLU A 207 -7.81 6.14 -12.05
CA GLU A 207 -8.08 4.89 -11.33
C GLU A 207 -9.36 4.18 -11.82
N GLY A 208 -9.97 4.64 -12.92
CA GLY A 208 -11.23 4.10 -13.42
C GLY A 208 -12.45 4.43 -12.55
N VAL A 209 -12.33 5.33 -11.58
CA VAL A 209 -13.43 5.77 -10.70
C VAL A 209 -14.06 7.05 -11.25
N THR A 210 -15.30 6.98 -11.71
CA THR A 210 -15.98 8.16 -12.28
C THR A 210 -16.71 9.00 -11.22
N PRO A 211 -16.97 10.30 -11.47
CA PRO A 211 -17.80 11.14 -10.59
C PRO A 211 -19.19 10.54 -10.34
N GLU A 212 -19.78 9.89 -11.35
CA GLU A 212 -21.06 9.20 -11.22
C GLU A 212 -20.98 8.03 -10.25
N MET A 213 -19.88 7.26 -10.25
CA MET A 213 -19.66 6.17 -9.28
C MET A 213 -19.52 6.71 -7.86
N LEU A 214 -18.77 7.80 -7.66
CA LEU A 214 -18.62 8.45 -6.35
C LEU A 214 -19.96 9.02 -5.85
N ARG A 215 -20.74 9.65 -6.73
CA ARG A 215 -22.09 10.14 -6.40
C ARG A 215 -23.02 8.98 -6.04
N ARG A 216 -23.04 7.92 -6.85
CA ARG A 216 -23.83 6.71 -6.58
C ARG A 216 -23.50 6.11 -5.22
N ARG A 217 -22.21 5.99 -4.88
CA ARG A 217 -21.77 5.47 -3.57
C ARG A 217 -22.23 6.36 -2.40
N ARG A 218 -22.21 7.69 -2.57
CA ARG A 218 -22.76 8.63 -1.58
C ARG A 218 -24.27 8.43 -1.40
N GLU A 219 -25.02 8.37 -2.48
CA GLU A 219 -26.47 8.13 -2.46
C GLU A 219 -26.80 6.77 -1.81
N GLN A 220 -26.03 5.72 -2.09
CA GLN A 220 -26.17 4.42 -1.43
C GLN A 220 -25.88 4.49 0.07
N SER A 221 -24.87 5.25 0.49
CA SER A 221 -24.52 5.44 1.91
C SER A 221 -25.64 6.16 2.66
N GLU A 222 -26.20 7.22 2.06
CA GLU A 222 -27.36 7.94 2.59
C GLU A 222 -28.60 7.02 2.69
N LEU A 223 -28.81 6.18 1.67
CA LEU A 223 -29.88 5.19 1.65
C LEU A 223 -29.74 4.17 2.78
N ILE A 224 -28.54 3.64 3.05
CA ILE A 224 -28.28 2.76 4.20
C ILE A 224 -28.70 3.46 5.50
N GLY A 225 -28.25 4.70 5.71
CA GLY A 225 -28.61 5.47 6.91
C GLY A 225 -30.12 5.71 7.04
N ASN A 226 -30.82 5.93 5.91
CA ASN A 226 -32.28 6.05 5.90
C ASN A 226 -32.97 4.73 6.26
N LEU A 227 -32.52 3.61 5.68
CA LEU A 227 -33.11 2.29 5.91
C LEU A 227 -32.90 1.81 7.36
N VAL A 228 -31.74 2.04 7.95
CA VAL A 228 -31.48 1.73 9.37
C VAL A 228 -32.44 2.48 10.29
N ARG A 229 -32.76 3.75 9.98
CA ARG A 229 -33.71 4.55 10.76
C ARG A 229 -35.15 4.03 10.71
N LEU A 230 -35.53 3.27 9.68
CA LEU A 230 -36.85 2.64 9.59
C LEU A 230 -36.99 1.44 10.54
N GLY A 231 -35.86 0.90 11.02
CA GLY A 231 -35.84 -0.23 11.95
C GLY A 231 -36.55 -1.46 11.38
N SER A 232 -37.53 -1.99 12.12
CA SER A 232 -38.26 -3.21 11.78
C SER A 232 -39.56 -2.97 10.99
N ASP A 233 -39.83 -1.76 10.49
CA ASP A 233 -41.00 -1.52 9.62
C ASP A 233 -40.74 -2.03 8.21
N GLU A 234 -41.04 -3.32 8.02
CA GLU A 234 -40.86 -4.03 6.74
C GLU A 234 -41.64 -3.38 5.59
N SER A 235 -42.80 -2.79 5.87
CA SER A 235 -43.64 -2.17 4.85
C SER A 235 -43.05 -0.84 4.35
N ALA A 236 -42.57 -0.01 5.26
CA ALA A 236 -41.89 1.24 4.94
C ALA A 236 -40.55 0.96 4.24
N MET A 237 -39.82 -0.04 4.73
CA MET A 237 -38.56 -0.47 4.14
C MET A 237 -38.72 -0.95 2.71
N LYS A 238 -39.70 -1.82 2.44
CA LYS A 238 -40.02 -2.27 1.08
C LYS A 238 -40.37 -1.10 0.16
N MET A 239 -41.17 -0.15 0.64
CA MET A 239 -41.52 1.04 -0.15
C MET A 239 -40.29 1.88 -0.51
N VAL A 240 -39.36 2.06 0.45
CA VAL A 240 -38.11 2.79 0.20
C VAL A 240 -37.21 2.02 -0.75
N ALA A 241 -37.09 0.70 -0.59
CA ALA A 241 -36.31 -0.15 -1.48
C ALA A 241 -36.87 -0.13 -2.92
N ASP A 242 -38.20 -0.23 -3.08
CA ASP A 242 -38.87 -0.20 -4.38
C ASP A 242 -38.68 1.14 -5.12
N ARG A 243 -38.54 2.26 -4.38
CA ARG A 243 -38.25 3.58 -4.97
C ARG A 243 -36.79 3.75 -5.38
N ASN A 244 -35.89 2.98 -4.77
CA ASN A 244 -34.43 3.10 -4.95
C ASN A 244 -33.82 1.86 -5.61
N LYS A 245 -34.59 1.13 -6.43
CA LYS A 245 -34.12 -0.12 -7.09
C LYS A 245 -32.81 0.06 -7.86
N THR A 246 -32.58 1.22 -8.46
CA THR A 246 -31.34 1.50 -9.19
C THR A 246 -30.13 1.68 -8.29
N LEU A 247 -30.33 1.98 -7.00
CA LEU A 247 -29.26 2.10 -6.01
C LEU A 247 -29.03 0.80 -5.24
N ILE A 248 -30.03 -0.08 -5.14
CA ILE A 248 -29.93 -1.37 -4.45
C ILE A 248 -29.55 -2.44 -5.47
N ASP A 249 -28.24 -2.60 -5.68
CA ASP A 249 -27.61 -3.59 -6.54
C ASP A 249 -26.56 -4.39 -5.75
N SER A 250 -25.75 -5.19 -6.43
CA SER A 250 -24.64 -5.93 -5.80
C SER A 250 -23.64 -5.02 -5.07
N SER A 251 -23.31 -3.85 -5.63
CA SER A 251 -22.39 -2.88 -5.02
C SER A 251 -22.94 -2.29 -3.72
N PHE A 252 -24.26 -2.11 -3.62
CA PHE A 252 -24.91 -1.70 -2.38
C PHE A 252 -24.76 -2.74 -1.28
N PHE A 253 -24.93 -4.02 -1.59
CA PHE A 253 -24.75 -5.10 -0.60
C PHE A 253 -23.29 -5.23 -0.15
N VAL A 254 -22.33 -5.01 -1.05
CA VAL A 254 -20.90 -4.93 -0.69
C VAL A 254 -20.65 -3.77 0.28
N LEU A 255 -21.18 -2.58 -0.03
CA LEU A 255 -21.06 -1.41 0.85
C LEU A 255 -21.70 -1.65 2.22
N LEU A 256 -22.91 -2.22 2.25
CA LEU A 256 -23.60 -2.55 3.50
C LEU A 256 -22.80 -3.57 4.33
N GLY A 257 -22.19 -4.56 3.69
CA GLY A 257 -21.28 -5.51 4.35
C GLY A 257 -20.06 -4.83 4.98
N GLN A 258 -19.46 -3.86 4.29
CA GLN A 258 -18.34 -3.06 4.83
C GLN A 258 -18.77 -2.28 6.08
N VAL A 259 -19.96 -1.67 6.06
CA VAL A 259 -20.50 -0.93 7.21
C VAL A 259 -20.75 -1.88 8.39
N ILE A 260 -21.35 -3.06 8.16
CA ILE A 260 -21.55 -4.08 9.19
C ILE A 260 -20.22 -4.45 9.87
N ASN A 261 -19.18 -4.72 9.07
CA ASN A 261 -17.87 -5.11 9.59
C ASN A 261 -17.19 -3.97 10.38
N ALA A 262 -17.31 -2.73 9.93
CA ALA A 262 -16.77 -1.58 10.64
C ALA A 262 -17.43 -1.39 12.02
N VAL A 263 -18.76 -1.47 12.07
CA VAL A 263 -19.53 -1.36 13.32
C VAL A 263 -19.23 -2.52 14.27
N ALA A 264 -19.00 -3.73 13.73
CA ALA A 264 -18.57 -4.89 14.53
C ALA A 264 -17.19 -4.66 15.17
N ALA A 265 -16.23 -4.10 14.42
CA ALA A 265 -14.88 -3.83 14.90
C ALA A 265 -14.87 -2.79 16.04
N GLU A 266 -15.80 -1.83 16.03
CA GLU A 266 -15.96 -0.84 17.09
C GLU A 266 -16.70 -1.37 18.34
N GLY A 267 -17.18 -2.62 18.32
CA GLY A 267 -17.88 -3.24 19.44
C GLY A 267 -19.32 -2.75 19.65
N GLN A 268 -19.93 -2.10 18.65
CA GLN A 268 -21.28 -1.54 18.75
C GLN A 268 -22.36 -2.59 18.44
N THR A 269 -22.61 -3.52 19.38
CA THR A 269 -23.44 -4.73 19.17
C THR A 269 -24.87 -4.44 18.68
N GLU A 270 -25.57 -3.47 19.27
CA GLU A 270 -26.96 -3.16 18.90
C GLU A 270 -27.09 -2.67 17.45
N GLN A 271 -26.17 -1.80 17.03
CA GLN A 271 -26.15 -1.27 15.67
C GLN A 271 -25.74 -2.35 14.66
N HIS A 272 -24.79 -3.21 15.04
CA HIS A 272 -24.40 -4.36 14.24
C HIS A 272 -25.59 -5.30 13.99
N GLU A 273 -26.34 -5.66 15.03
CA GLU A 273 -27.54 -6.51 14.90
C GLU A 273 -28.61 -5.86 14.00
N ALA A 274 -28.85 -4.55 14.16
CA ALA A 274 -29.80 -3.82 13.33
C ALA A 274 -29.40 -3.84 11.84
N LEU A 275 -28.11 -3.63 11.53
CA LEU A 275 -27.60 -3.67 10.15
C LEU A 275 -27.64 -5.09 9.55
N VAL A 276 -27.36 -6.12 10.35
CA VAL A 276 -27.47 -7.52 9.90
C VAL A 276 -28.93 -7.88 9.59
N SER A 277 -29.87 -7.48 10.46
CA SER A 277 -31.30 -7.68 10.21
C SER A 277 -31.77 -6.94 8.95
N LEU A 278 -31.31 -5.71 8.75
CA LEU A 278 -31.58 -4.93 7.54
C LEU A 278 -31.07 -5.67 6.29
N ARG A 279 -29.82 -6.14 6.30
CA ARG A 279 -29.24 -6.90 5.19
C ARG A 279 -30.10 -8.14 4.88
N SER A 280 -30.48 -8.90 5.90
CA SER A 280 -31.31 -10.10 5.71
C SER A 280 -32.66 -9.79 5.04
N SER A 281 -33.34 -8.73 5.50
CA SER A 281 -34.62 -8.33 4.92
C SER A 281 -34.49 -7.84 3.48
N LEU A 282 -33.46 -7.04 3.18
CA LEU A 282 -33.20 -6.60 1.81
C LEU A 282 -32.89 -7.77 0.86
N LEU A 283 -32.16 -8.78 1.34
CA LEU A 283 -31.91 -10.00 0.54
C LEU A 283 -33.20 -10.76 0.18
N GLU A 284 -34.23 -10.71 1.02
CA GLU A 284 -35.50 -11.41 0.78
C GLU A 284 -36.49 -10.61 -0.07
N THR A 285 -36.52 -9.30 0.14
CA THR A 285 -37.56 -8.42 -0.38
C THR A 285 -37.20 -7.74 -1.70
N THR A 286 -35.91 -7.68 -2.06
CA THR A 286 -35.43 -6.96 -3.25
C THR A 286 -34.96 -7.92 -4.35
N GLU A 287 -35.10 -7.49 -5.61
CA GLU A 287 -34.68 -8.25 -6.79
C GLU A 287 -33.16 -8.52 -6.77
N ALA A 288 -32.35 -7.49 -6.58
CA ALA A 288 -30.89 -7.63 -6.44
C ALA A 288 -30.50 -8.53 -5.25
N GLY A 289 -31.28 -8.50 -4.17
CA GLY A 289 -31.07 -9.38 -3.02
C GLY A 289 -31.30 -10.86 -3.34
N GLN A 290 -32.37 -11.15 -4.10
CA GLN A 290 -32.68 -12.50 -4.55
C GLN A 290 -31.66 -13.01 -5.58
N GLU A 291 -31.22 -12.15 -6.50
CA GLU A 291 -30.13 -12.47 -7.44
C GLU A 291 -28.83 -12.80 -6.70
N LEU A 292 -28.49 -12.00 -5.67
CA LEU A 292 -27.29 -12.23 -4.85
C LEU A 292 -27.39 -13.55 -4.08
N LYS A 293 -28.54 -13.86 -3.48
CA LYS A 293 -28.77 -15.17 -2.82
C LYS A 293 -28.61 -16.33 -3.81
N ALA A 294 -29.19 -16.22 -5.00
CA ALA A 294 -29.07 -17.25 -6.02
C ALA A 294 -27.61 -17.42 -6.47
N LEU A 295 -26.85 -16.33 -6.59
CA LEU A 295 -25.42 -16.40 -6.88
C LEU A 295 -24.63 -17.05 -5.74
N GLU A 296 -24.88 -16.68 -4.48
CA GLU A 296 -24.24 -17.28 -3.31
C GLU A 296 -24.48 -18.80 -3.23
N GLU A 297 -25.73 -19.25 -3.42
CA GLU A 297 -26.07 -20.67 -3.46
C GLU A 297 -25.35 -21.41 -4.59
N ARG A 298 -25.28 -20.81 -5.78
CA ARG A 298 -24.55 -21.36 -6.93
C ARG A 298 -23.05 -21.45 -6.68
N VAL A 299 -22.46 -20.42 -6.08
CA VAL A 299 -21.04 -20.43 -5.68
C VAL A 299 -20.80 -21.54 -4.68
N GLN A 300 -21.63 -21.67 -3.64
CA GLN A 300 -21.50 -22.70 -2.63
C GLN A 300 -21.59 -24.10 -3.25
N GLU A 301 -22.55 -24.34 -4.14
CA GLU A 301 -22.66 -25.59 -4.87
C GLU A 301 -21.40 -25.87 -5.71
N ALA A 302 -20.92 -24.87 -6.45
CA ALA A 302 -19.73 -25.01 -7.28
C ALA A 302 -18.48 -25.33 -6.45
N LEU A 303 -18.30 -24.66 -5.31
CA LEU A 303 -17.19 -24.90 -4.38
C LEU A 303 -17.29 -26.27 -3.72
N SER A 304 -18.49 -26.77 -3.43
CA SER A 304 -18.66 -28.12 -2.84
C SER A 304 -18.16 -29.25 -3.75
N ARG A 305 -18.06 -28.99 -5.06
CA ARG A 305 -17.51 -29.92 -6.06
C ARG A 305 -15.98 -29.89 -6.09
N ILE A 306 -15.35 -28.89 -5.47
CA ILE A 306 -13.90 -28.78 -5.33
C ILE A 306 -13.50 -29.48 -4.03
N GLY A 307 -13.01 -30.71 -4.18
CA GLY A 307 -12.52 -31.52 -3.07
C GLY A 307 -11.00 -31.63 -3.07
N PRO A 308 -10.42 -32.31 -2.06
CA PRO A 308 -8.97 -32.53 -1.96
C PRO A 308 -8.40 -33.36 -3.13
N ASN A 309 -9.25 -34.09 -3.86
CA ASN A 309 -8.86 -34.93 -5.00
C ASN A 309 -9.17 -34.29 -6.37
N THR A 310 -9.65 -33.04 -6.40
CA THR A 310 -9.95 -32.36 -7.66
C THR A 310 -8.67 -32.18 -8.48
N THR A 311 -8.66 -32.69 -9.71
CA THR A 311 -7.52 -32.56 -10.61
C THR A 311 -7.52 -31.20 -11.31
N ARG A 312 -6.35 -30.76 -11.80
CA ARG A 312 -6.21 -29.51 -12.58
C ARG A 312 -7.07 -29.50 -13.84
N GLU A 313 -7.20 -30.66 -14.49
CA GLU A 313 -8.02 -30.81 -15.70
C GLU A 313 -9.52 -30.76 -15.42
N GLN A 314 -9.96 -31.35 -14.30
CA GLN A 314 -11.33 -31.24 -13.81
C GLN A 314 -11.65 -29.78 -13.46
N LEU A 315 -10.73 -29.10 -12.77
CA LEU A 315 -10.85 -27.68 -12.44
C LEU A 315 -10.99 -26.82 -13.69
N LEU A 316 -10.13 -27.01 -14.71
CA LEU A 316 -10.19 -26.26 -15.96
C LEU A 316 -11.52 -26.48 -16.69
N SER A 317 -12.00 -27.72 -16.72
CA SER A 317 -13.28 -28.05 -17.36
C SER A 317 -14.47 -27.42 -16.63
N GLN A 318 -14.44 -27.36 -15.31
CA GLN A 318 -15.47 -26.70 -14.50
C GLN A 318 -15.43 -25.18 -14.68
N LEU A 319 -14.24 -24.58 -14.70
CA LEU A 319 -14.07 -23.15 -14.97
C LEU A 319 -14.64 -22.78 -16.34
N LEU A 320 -14.31 -23.56 -17.38
CA LEU A 320 -14.84 -23.37 -18.73
C LEU A 320 -16.36 -23.43 -18.76
N SER A 321 -16.96 -24.44 -18.11
CA SER A 321 -18.42 -24.57 -18.12
C SER A 321 -19.12 -23.35 -17.52
N TYR A 322 -18.59 -22.82 -16.41
CA TYR A 322 -19.18 -21.63 -15.80
C TYR A 322 -18.89 -20.37 -16.62
N TRP A 323 -17.68 -20.21 -17.16
CA TRP A 323 -17.33 -19.03 -17.95
C TRP A 323 -18.18 -18.87 -19.21
N GLN A 324 -18.56 -19.99 -19.83
CA GLN A 324 -19.43 -20.02 -21.01
C GLN A 324 -20.88 -19.63 -20.72
N GLU A 325 -21.30 -19.56 -19.46
CA GLU A 325 -22.65 -19.12 -19.07
C GLU A 325 -22.81 -17.58 -19.04
N GLY A 326 -21.75 -16.82 -19.33
CA GLY A 326 -21.75 -15.35 -19.34
C GLY A 326 -21.49 -14.74 -17.95
N GLU A 327 -21.90 -13.48 -17.74
CA GLU A 327 -21.53 -12.68 -16.55
C GLU A 327 -21.83 -13.38 -15.21
N ASN A 328 -22.99 -14.04 -15.09
CA ASN A 328 -23.36 -14.77 -13.86
C ASN A 328 -22.49 -16.01 -13.62
N GLY A 329 -22.01 -16.64 -14.68
CA GLY A 329 -21.11 -17.80 -14.58
C GLY A 329 -19.65 -17.40 -14.36
N GLU A 330 -19.22 -16.27 -14.91
CA GLU A 330 -17.89 -15.70 -14.67
C GLU A 330 -17.66 -15.37 -13.19
N ALA A 331 -18.67 -14.84 -12.49
CA ALA A 331 -18.62 -14.61 -11.05
C ALA A 331 -18.38 -15.91 -10.26
N VAL A 332 -19.08 -17.00 -10.64
CA VAL A 332 -18.90 -18.32 -10.04
C VAL A 332 -17.51 -18.88 -10.35
N ALA A 333 -17.05 -18.78 -11.60
CA ALA A 333 -15.73 -19.21 -12.01
C ALA A 333 -14.62 -18.46 -11.27
N THR A 334 -14.77 -17.15 -11.08
CA THR A 334 -13.86 -16.33 -10.28
C THR A 334 -13.83 -16.77 -8.81
N ALA A 335 -14.98 -17.10 -8.21
CA ALA A 335 -15.01 -17.64 -6.85
C ALA A 335 -14.29 -18.99 -6.74
N ILE A 336 -14.45 -19.87 -7.74
CA ILE A 336 -13.72 -21.13 -7.84
C ILE A 336 -12.21 -20.89 -7.93
N LEU A 337 -11.75 -19.98 -8.78
CA LEU A 337 -10.32 -19.64 -8.92
C LEU A 337 -9.71 -19.21 -7.58
N ASN A 338 -10.42 -18.35 -6.83
CA ASN A 338 -9.96 -17.90 -5.53
C ASN A 338 -9.86 -19.04 -4.50
N ALA A 339 -10.87 -19.91 -4.44
CA ALA A 339 -10.87 -21.05 -3.52
C ALA A 339 -9.84 -22.13 -3.90
N ALA A 340 -9.60 -22.32 -5.20
CA ALA A 340 -8.70 -23.32 -5.75
C ALA A 340 -7.30 -22.76 -6.07
N ALA A 341 -6.88 -21.66 -5.42
CA ALA A 341 -5.61 -20.99 -5.74
C ALA A 341 -4.37 -21.90 -5.62
N GLY A 342 -4.42 -22.96 -4.80
CA GLY A 342 -3.35 -23.96 -4.71
C GLY A 342 -3.26 -24.90 -5.93
N LEU A 343 -4.28 -24.93 -6.77
CA LEU A 343 -4.36 -25.76 -7.99
C LEU A 343 -4.12 -24.97 -9.28
N THR A 344 -4.16 -23.64 -9.23
CA THR A 344 -3.94 -22.74 -10.39
C THR A 344 -2.47 -22.34 -10.52
N ASP A 345 -1.58 -23.33 -10.45
CA ASP A 345 -0.13 -23.13 -10.52
C ASP A 345 0.40 -23.17 -11.98
N TYR A 346 1.73 -23.16 -12.14
CA TYR A 346 2.36 -23.22 -13.45
C TYR A 346 1.91 -24.45 -14.29
N GLN A 347 1.68 -25.60 -13.66
CA GLN A 347 1.23 -26.80 -14.36
C GLN A 347 -0.21 -26.65 -14.88
N PHE A 348 -1.07 -25.95 -14.14
CA PHE A 348 -2.40 -25.61 -14.61
C PHE A 348 -2.36 -24.70 -15.84
N LEU A 349 -1.51 -23.65 -15.81
CA LEU A 349 -1.35 -22.73 -16.94
C LEU A 349 -0.80 -23.43 -18.19
N LEU A 350 0.11 -24.40 -18.02
CA LEU A 350 0.57 -25.25 -19.14
C LEU A 350 -0.57 -26.09 -19.72
N GLY A 351 -1.40 -26.72 -18.87
CA GLY A 351 -2.56 -27.48 -19.33
C GLY A 351 -3.61 -26.62 -20.03
N LEU A 352 -3.83 -25.39 -19.55
CA LEU A 352 -4.68 -24.40 -20.21
C LEU A 352 -4.13 -24.02 -21.58
N ALA A 353 -2.82 -23.75 -21.69
CA ALA A 353 -2.18 -23.39 -22.95
C ALA A 353 -2.27 -24.52 -23.98
N ASP A 354 -2.04 -25.78 -23.56
CA ASP A 354 -2.20 -26.95 -24.43
C ASP A 354 -3.65 -27.07 -24.94
N ARG A 355 -4.64 -26.91 -24.06
CA ARG A 355 -6.05 -26.93 -24.47
C ARG A 355 -6.41 -25.78 -25.42
N LEU A 356 -5.83 -24.60 -25.20
CA LEU A 356 -6.00 -23.45 -26.09
C LEU A 356 -5.38 -23.70 -27.46
N GLU A 357 -4.24 -24.37 -27.56
CA GLU A 357 -3.62 -24.74 -28.84
C GLU A 357 -4.45 -25.78 -29.60
N ASN A 358 -5.02 -26.74 -28.86
CA ASN A 358 -5.77 -27.87 -29.44
C ASN A 358 -7.25 -27.55 -29.71
N SER A 359 -7.82 -26.49 -29.12
CA SER A 359 -9.22 -26.11 -29.36
C SER A 359 -9.38 -25.34 -30.67
N THR A 360 -10.35 -25.76 -31.49
CA THR A 360 -10.76 -25.08 -32.73
C THR A 360 -12.00 -24.22 -32.56
N ASP A 361 -12.67 -24.28 -31.41
CA ASP A 361 -13.90 -23.55 -31.13
C ASP A 361 -13.59 -22.09 -30.72
N PRO A 362 -14.03 -21.08 -31.47
CA PRO A 362 -13.80 -19.68 -31.13
C PRO A 362 -14.32 -19.29 -29.73
N GLU A 363 -15.45 -19.85 -29.28
CA GLU A 363 -16.05 -19.51 -27.98
C GLU A 363 -15.25 -20.11 -26.83
N GLU A 364 -14.89 -21.40 -26.90
CA GLU A 364 -14.00 -22.03 -25.92
C GLU A 364 -12.63 -21.35 -25.88
N ARG A 365 -12.05 -20.99 -27.03
CA ARG A 365 -10.76 -20.28 -27.08
C ARG A 365 -10.85 -18.92 -26.39
N ALA A 366 -11.92 -18.15 -26.62
CA ALA A 366 -12.14 -16.88 -25.96
C ALA A 366 -12.25 -17.04 -24.43
N ALA A 367 -13.01 -18.03 -23.96
CA ALA A 367 -13.14 -18.35 -22.55
C ALA A 367 -11.80 -18.76 -21.91
N LEU A 368 -11.01 -19.60 -22.60
CA LEU A 368 -9.66 -20.00 -22.13
C LEU A 368 -8.72 -18.81 -21.99
N ILE A 369 -8.77 -17.87 -22.93
CA ILE A 369 -7.98 -16.62 -22.87
C ILE A 369 -8.41 -15.78 -21.68
N ALA A 370 -9.72 -15.57 -21.50
CA ALA A 370 -10.26 -14.80 -20.38
C ALA A 370 -9.91 -15.44 -19.01
N ILE A 371 -10.03 -16.76 -18.88
CA ILE A 371 -9.63 -17.50 -17.68
C ILE A 371 -8.13 -17.28 -17.40
N ARG A 372 -7.27 -17.35 -18.42
CA ARG A 372 -5.83 -17.13 -18.27
C ARG A 372 -5.54 -15.72 -17.77
N GLU A 373 -6.14 -14.71 -18.40
CA GLU A 373 -5.98 -13.30 -18.02
C GLU A 373 -6.42 -13.09 -16.58
N ARG A 374 -7.57 -13.66 -16.19
CA ARG A 374 -8.08 -13.57 -14.81
C ARG A 374 -7.14 -14.23 -13.79
N ILE A 375 -6.55 -15.38 -14.11
CA ILE A 375 -5.59 -16.04 -13.22
C ILE A 375 -4.35 -15.17 -13.01
N VAL A 376 -3.85 -14.54 -14.07
CA VAL A 376 -2.69 -13.63 -13.97
C VAL A 376 -3.04 -12.42 -13.13
N GLU A 377 -4.19 -11.77 -13.38
CA GLU A 377 -4.67 -10.61 -12.63
C GLU A 377 -4.81 -10.92 -11.13
N ILE A 378 -5.47 -12.03 -10.78
CA ILE A 378 -5.62 -12.48 -9.38
C ILE A 378 -4.23 -12.75 -8.76
N GLY A 379 -3.31 -13.34 -9.52
CA GLY A 379 -1.94 -13.59 -9.08
C GLY A 379 -1.15 -12.32 -8.79
N GLU A 380 -1.25 -11.32 -9.68
CA GLU A 380 -0.60 -10.01 -9.54
C GLU A 380 -1.16 -9.24 -8.35
N GLN A 381 -2.49 -9.15 -8.23
CA GLN A 381 -3.16 -8.51 -7.10
C GLN A 381 -2.74 -9.15 -5.78
N ARG A 382 -2.70 -10.48 -5.72
CA ARG A 382 -2.28 -11.21 -4.52
C ARG A 382 -0.81 -10.97 -4.19
N SER A 383 0.06 -10.96 -5.20
CA SER A 383 1.49 -10.68 -5.03
C SER A 383 1.71 -9.26 -4.48
N GLN A 384 1.06 -8.26 -5.07
CA GLN A 384 1.13 -6.87 -4.61
C GLN A 384 0.62 -6.73 -3.17
N SER A 385 -0.54 -7.31 -2.85
CA SER A 385 -1.09 -7.31 -1.49
C SER A 385 -0.14 -7.98 -0.48
N GLN A 386 0.47 -9.11 -0.84
CA GLN A 386 1.45 -9.79 0.00
C GLN A 386 2.72 -8.97 0.20
N GLN A 387 3.22 -8.29 -0.83
CA GLN A 387 4.39 -7.42 -0.73
C GLN A 387 4.10 -6.21 0.17
N ALA A 388 2.96 -5.54 -0.02
CA ALA A 388 2.56 -4.42 0.82
C ALA A 388 2.39 -4.84 2.29
N ALA A 389 1.72 -5.97 2.54
CA ALA A 389 1.59 -6.51 3.89
C ALA A 389 2.94 -6.88 4.51
N ALA A 390 3.86 -7.48 3.74
CA ALA A 390 5.20 -7.80 4.20
C ALA A 390 6.03 -6.54 4.51
N GLN A 391 5.92 -5.49 3.70
CA GLN A 391 6.58 -4.20 3.94
C GLN A 391 6.05 -3.53 5.21
N GLN A 392 4.74 -3.55 5.41
CA GLN A 392 4.12 -3.04 6.63
C GLN A 392 4.62 -3.79 7.88
N VAL A 393 4.65 -5.12 7.83
CA VAL A 393 5.19 -5.96 8.91
C VAL A 393 6.66 -5.67 9.17
N GLN A 394 7.47 -5.45 8.13
CA GLN A 394 8.88 -5.09 8.28
C GLN A 394 9.06 -3.73 8.96
N ALA A 395 8.23 -2.73 8.61
CA ALA A 395 8.24 -1.42 9.25
C ALA A 395 7.94 -1.53 10.75
N VAL A 396 6.87 -2.27 11.12
CA VAL A 396 6.52 -2.52 12.53
C VAL A 396 7.64 -3.27 13.26
N LEU A 397 8.22 -4.30 12.63
CA LEU A 397 9.33 -5.05 13.24
C LEU A 397 10.55 -4.14 13.48
N GLN A 398 10.86 -3.25 12.54
CA GLN A 398 11.96 -2.31 12.67
C GLN A 398 11.71 -1.31 13.80
N GLU A 399 10.49 -0.77 13.91
CA GLU A 399 10.07 0.11 15.00
C GLU A 399 10.23 -0.59 16.37
N VAL A 400 9.73 -1.81 16.51
CA VAL A 400 9.85 -2.61 17.74
C VAL A 400 11.30 -2.93 18.09
N LEU A 401 12.17 -3.13 17.10
CA LEU A 401 13.60 -3.38 17.30
C LEU A 401 14.38 -2.11 17.70
N GLN A 402 13.94 -0.93 17.26
CA GLN A 402 14.56 0.34 17.59
C GLN A 402 13.99 0.96 18.88
N ALA A 403 12.79 0.53 19.28
CA ALA A 403 12.13 1.01 20.47
C ALA A 403 12.97 0.78 21.74
N PRO A 404 13.07 1.79 22.62
CA PRO A 404 13.68 1.63 23.95
C PRO A 404 12.94 0.59 24.80
N ASP A 405 11.61 0.53 24.65
CA ASP A 405 10.74 -0.44 25.29
C ASP A 405 10.00 -1.27 24.24
N THR A 406 10.46 -2.51 24.05
CA THR A 406 9.89 -3.46 23.10
C THR A 406 8.46 -3.88 23.48
N ASP A 407 8.11 -3.93 24.78
CA ASP A 407 6.77 -4.32 25.22
C ASP A 407 5.75 -3.22 24.92
N ALA A 408 6.11 -1.96 25.17
CA ALA A 408 5.27 -0.82 24.82
C ALA A 408 5.03 -0.74 23.32
N ALA A 409 6.09 -0.84 22.50
CA ALA A 409 6.00 -0.76 21.04
C ALA A 409 5.15 -1.88 20.43
N LEU A 410 5.26 -3.11 20.96
CA LEU A 410 4.41 -4.23 20.54
C LEU A 410 2.93 -4.01 20.90
N LYS A 411 2.64 -3.40 22.06
CA LYS A 411 1.26 -3.10 22.47
C LYS A 411 0.64 -1.97 21.66
N GLU A 412 1.41 -0.93 21.33
CA GLU A 412 0.96 0.16 20.46
C GLU A 412 0.62 -0.34 19.05
N ASN A 413 1.35 -1.36 18.57
CA ASN A 413 1.14 -1.98 17.28
C ASN A 413 0.31 -3.28 17.35
N ALA A 414 -0.45 -3.49 18.44
CA ALA A 414 -1.11 -4.77 18.70
C ALA A 414 -2.06 -5.19 17.56
N ASP A 415 -2.76 -4.25 16.92
CA ASP A 415 -3.67 -4.51 15.80
C ASP A 415 -2.95 -5.03 14.54
N GLN A 416 -1.64 -4.76 14.43
CA GLN A 416 -0.79 -5.21 13.32
C GLN A 416 -0.10 -6.55 13.61
N ILE A 417 -0.18 -7.05 14.85
CA ILE A 417 0.37 -8.34 15.25
C ILE A 417 -0.62 -9.44 14.88
N ASN A 418 -0.41 -10.05 13.73
CA ASN A 418 -1.22 -11.15 13.20
C ASN A 418 -0.34 -12.35 12.78
N GLU A 419 -0.95 -13.38 12.19
CA GLU A 419 -0.22 -14.57 11.73
C GLU A 419 0.89 -14.24 10.71
N MET A 420 0.68 -13.22 9.85
CA MET A 420 1.68 -12.77 8.88
C MET A 420 2.89 -12.13 9.58
N PHE A 421 2.65 -11.32 10.62
CA PHE A 421 3.71 -10.76 11.46
C PHE A 421 4.59 -11.88 12.04
N LEU A 422 3.97 -12.89 12.63
CA LEU A 422 4.67 -14.05 13.19
C LEU A 422 5.45 -14.83 12.11
N ALA A 423 4.88 -15.00 10.91
CA ALA A 423 5.53 -15.71 9.82
C ALA A 423 6.80 -14.98 9.31
N VAL A 424 6.72 -13.66 9.11
CA VAL A 424 7.86 -12.82 8.71
C VAL A 424 8.92 -12.81 9.81
N LEU A 425 8.52 -12.68 11.08
CA LEU A 425 9.45 -12.71 12.20
C LEU A 425 10.18 -14.06 12.31
N ALA A 426 9.45 -15.18 12.17
CA ALA A 426 10.05 -16.51 12.13
C ALA A 426 11.03 -16.68 10.97
N SER A 427 10.75 -16.07 9.81
CA SER A 427 11.68 -16.05 8.67
C SER A 427 12.96 -15.29 9.00
N ASN A 428 12.85 -14.11 9.62
CA ASN A 428 13.99 -13.31 10.06
C ASN A 428 14.83 -14.02 11.13
N ILE A 429 14.20 -14.76 12.06
CA ILE A 429 14.91 -15.60 13.04
C ILE A 429 15.76 -16.65 12.32
N ARG A 430 15.18 -17.41 11.38
CA ARG A 430 15.91 -18.42 10.59
C ARG A 430 17.07 -17.81 9.81
N GLN A 431 16.87 -16.63 9.22
CA GLN A 431 17.91 -15.93 8.48
C GLN A 431 19.06 -15.47 9.41
N ALA A 432 18.74 -14.92 10.58
CA ALA A 432 19.72 -14.55 11.58
C ALA A 432 20.53 -15.77 12.09
N GLU A 433 19.87 -16.91 12.27
CA GLU A 433 20.53 -18.18 12.64
C GLU A 433 21.47 -18.69 11.54
N GLN A 434 21.03 -18.68 10.28
CA GLN A 434 21.86 -19.06 9.13
C GLN A 434 23.10 -18.16 9.00
N ASN A 435 22.92 -16.86 9.26
CA ASN A 435 23.99 -15.87 9.25
C ASN A 435 24.84 -15.87 10.54
N ARG A 436 24.57 -16.77 11.48
CA ARG A 436 25.24 -16.88 12.80
C ARG A 436 25.18 -15.60 13.64
N ALA A 437 24.18 -14.75 13.41
CA ALA A 437 23.89 -13.56 14.20
C ALA A 437 23.12 -13.94 15.47
N THR A 438 23.80 -14.61 16.41
CA THR A 438 23.19 -15.23 17.60
C THR A 438 22.42 -14.25 18.49
N PHE A 439 22.96 -13.05 18.70
CA PHE A 439 22.30 -12.01 19.50
C PHE A 439 21.01 -11.49 18.83
N ALA A 440 21.06 -11.26 17.52
CA ALA A 440 19.90 -10.82 16.75
C ALA A 440 18.81 -11.90 16.74
N ALA A 441 19.18 -13.17 16.51
CA ALA A 441 18.24 -14.30 16.57
C ALA A 441 17.58 -14.41 17.94
N GLN A 442 18.32 -14.24 19.03
CA GLN A 442 17.75 -14.27 20.39
C GLN A 442 16.78 -13.12 20.64
N ARG A 443 17.14 -11.89 20.24
CA ARG A 443 16.24 -10.72 20.36
C ARG A 443 14.95 -10.93 19.58
N LEU A 444 15.04 -11.42 18.35
CA LEU A 444 13.87 -11.71 17.50
C LEU A 444 12.98 -12.82 18.10
N ARG A 445 13.55 -13.86 18.74
CA ARG A 445 12.77 -14.88 19.46
C ARG A 445 12.01 -14.29 20.64
N THR A 446 12.62 -13.41 21.42
CA THR A 446 11.92 -12.72 22.52
C THR A 446 10.75 -11.87 22.02
N ILE A 447 10.92 -11.18 20.89
CA ILE A 447 9.83 -10.44 20.24
C ILE A 447 8.73 -11.40 19.79
N TYR A 448 9.10 -12.55 19.22
CA TYR A 448 8.16 -13.57 18.76
C TYR A 448 7.29 -14.10 19.91
N GLU A 449 7.90 -14.44 21.05
CA GLU A 449 7.18 -14.91 22.24
C GLU A 449 6.20 -13.85 22.77
N LYS A 450 6.61 -12.57 22.82
CA LYS A 450 5.75 -11.46 23.25
C LYS A 450 4.60 -11.21 22.26
N ALA A 451 4.88 -11.28 20.96
CA ALA A 451 3.86 -11.12 19.92
C ALA A 451 2.81 -12.24 19.96
N VAL A 452 3.22 -13.49 20.23
CA VAL A 452 2.28 -14.60 20.45
C VAL A 452 1.38 -14.32 21.66
N ALA A 453 1.92 -13.83 22.76
CA ALA A 453 1.11 -13.50 23.95
C ALA A 453 0.05 -12.41 23.66
N ILE A 454 0.41 -11.38 22.89
CA ILE A 454 -0.53 -10.33 22.48
C ILE A 454 -1.65 -10.90 21.58
N LEU A 455 -1.28 -11.76 20.62
CA LEU A 455 -2.25 -12.42 19.75
C LEU A 455 -3.21 -13.31 20.56
N GLU A 456 -2.70 -14.00 21.58
CA GLU A 456 -3.53 -14.77 22.51
C GLU A 456 -4.45 -13.90 23.36
N GLU A 457 -4.01 -12.71 23.81
CA GLU A 457 -4.84 -11.76 24.55
C GLU A 457 -5.99 -11.21 23.69
N GLN A 458 -5.79 -11.04 22.39
CA GLN A 458 -6.81 -10.56 21.44
C GLN A 458 -7.85 -11.61 21.04
N MET A 459 -7.61 -12.90 21.28
CA MET A 459 -8.57 -13.94 20.90
C MET A 459 -9.90 -13.82 21.67
N PRO A 460 -11.06 -14.06 21.03
CA PRO A 460 -12.35 -14.17 21.70
C PRO A 460 -12.34 -15.23 22.81
N PRO A 461 -13.10 -15.03 23.91
CA PRO A 461 -13.12 -15.95 25.05
C PRO A 461 -13.54 -17.38 24.67
N GLU A 462 -14.38 -17.54 23.65
CA GLU A 462 -14.81 -18.83 23.12
C GLU A 462 -13.66 -19.60 22.45
N MET A 463 -12.81 -18.90 21.69
CA MET A 463 -11.63 -19.49 21.03
C MET A 463 -10.51 -19.81 22.04
N LYS A 464 -10.34 -18.95 23.06
CA LYS A 464 -9.43 -19.20 24.18
C LYS A 464 -9.79 -20.49 24.94
N LEU A 465 -11.09 -20.76 25.13
CA LEU A 465 -11.57 -21.99 25.77
C LEU A 465 -11.22 -23.22 24.93
N LEU A 466 -11.42 -23.14 23.61
CA LEU A 466 -11.18 -24.24 22.67
C LEU A 466 -9.69 -24.62 22.62
N ASN A 467 -8.79 -23.65 22.55
CA ASN A 467 -7.33 -23.90 22.56
C ASN A 467 -6.84 -24.50 23.89
N ARG A 468 -7.44 -24.12 25.03
CA ARG A 468 -7.13 -24.74 26.35
C ARG A 468 -7.60 -26.18 26.49
N LEU A 469 -8.53 -26.64 25.66
CA LEU A 469 -9.04 -28.02 25.66
C LEU A 469 -8.30 -28.93 24.66
N LEU A 470 -7.58 -28.34 23.71
CA LEU A 470 -6.80 -29.03 22.67
C LEU A 470 -5.28 -29.06 22.96
N SER A 471 -4.81 -28.28 23.93
CA SER A 471 -3.45 -28.34 24.50
C SER A 471 -3.42 -29.23 25.73
#